data_AF-A0A949Y5D0-F1
#
_entry.id   AF-A0A949Y5D0-F1
#
_cell.length_a   1.000
_cell.length_b   1.000
_cell.length_c   1.000
_cell.angle_alpha   90.00
_cell.angle_beta   90.00
_cell.angle_gamma   90.00
#
_symmetry.space_group_name_H-M   'P 1'
#
loop_
_entity.id
_entity.type
_entity.pdbx_description
1 polymer ?
#
loop_
_entity_poly.entity_id
_entity_poly.type
_entity_poly.pdbx_seq_one_letter_code
_entity_poly.pdbx_strand_id
1 'polypeptide(L)'
;MKSINAIKQLVILAMAVFCFSSFAMGQMMEAIQMKELTEKLQLNEKQQQALTPIVAQRDKSLKALKADTSAGKLQKLRKLEAIQANFKASASKVLTPEQSKKLEALQAERRQKLMGS
;
A
#
# COMPACT_ATOMS: atom_id res chain seq x y z
N MET A 1 -44.32 -19.66 -6.61
CA MET A 1 -43.35 -18.63 -6.19
C MET A 1 -42.39 -19.16 -5.10
N LYS A 2 -41.59 -20.20 -5.39
CA LYS A 2 -40.64 -20.79 -4.41
C LYS A 2 -39.17 -20.68 -4.85
N SER A 3 -38.91 -20.41 -6.13
CA SER A 3 -37.56 -20.33 -6.72
C SER A 3 -36.89 -18.95 -6.57
N ILE A 4 -37.65 -17.86 -6.46
CA ILE A 4 -37.11 -16.50 -6.39
C ILE A 4 -36.40 -16.23 -5.05
N ASN A 5 -36.87 -16.86 -3.96
CA ASN A 5 -36.26 -16.72 -2.63
C ASN A 5 -34.97 -17.53 -2.49
N ALA A 6 -34.87 -18.68 -3.17
CA ALA A 6 -33.63 -19.48 -3.19
C ALA A 6 -32.50 -18.76 -3.94
N ILE A 7 -32.83 -18.08 -5.05
CA ILE A 7 -31.87 -17.27 -5.83
C ILE A 7 -31.41 -16.04 -5.02
N LYS A 8 -32.32 -15.37 -4.29
CA LYS A 8 -31.94 -14.26 -3.39
C LYS A 8 -31.03 -14.70 -2.24
N GLN A 9 -31.27 -15.87 -1.64
CA GLN A 9 -30.43 -16.42 -0.58
C GLN A 9 -29.03 -16.80 -1.09
N LEU A 10 -28.93 -17.32 -2.32
CA LEU A 10 -27.66 -17.72 -2.94
C LEU A 10 -26.77 -16.52 -3.32
N VAL A 11 -27.36 -15.39 -3.71
CA VAL A 11 -26.63 -14.15 -4.04
C VAL A 11 -26.08 -13.44 -2.78
N ILE A 12 -26.81 -13.50 -1.66
CA ILE A 12 -26.38 -12.87 -0.39
C ILE A 12 -25.23 -13.67 0.24
N LEU A 13 -25.22 -15.00 0.13
CA LEU A 13 -24.13 -15.83 0.64
C LEU A 13 -22.80 -15.62 -0.12
N ALA A 14 -22.87 -15.31 -1.43
CA ALA A 14 -21.70 -15.04 -2.26
C ALA A 14 -21.03 -13.68 -1.95
N MET A 15 -21.79 -12.68 -1.51
CA MET A 15 -21.25 -11.36 -1.12
C MET A 15 -20.51 -11.39 0.23
N ALA A 16 -20.88 -12.27 1.15
CA ALA A 16 -20.25 -12.37 2.47
C ALA A 16 -18.84 -13.01 2.42
N VAL A 17 -18.59 -13.93 1.48
CA VAL A 17 -17.26 -14.57 1.28
C VAL A 17 -16.26 -13.60 0.63
N PHE A 18 -16.73 -12.63 -0.15
CA PHE A 18 -15.88 -11.65 -0.84
C PHE A 18 -15.28 -10.60 0.11
N CYS A 19 -16.00 -10.24 1.19
CA CYS A 19 -15.54 -9.23 2.15
C CYS A 19 -14.35 -9.71 3.02
N PHE A 20 -14.21 -11.01 3.28
CA PHE A 20 -13.17 -11.51 4.20
C PHE A 20 -11.77 -11.60 3.56
N SER A 21 -11.68 -11.78 2.23
CA SER A 21 -10.39 -11.85 1.52
C SER A 21 -9.70 -10.48 1.32
N SER A 22 -10.42 -9.38 1.53
CA SER A 22 -9.93 -8.01 1.31
C SER A 22 -9.08 -7.46 2.46
N PHE A 23 -9.18 -8.02 3.67
CA PHE A 23 -8.54 -7.46 4.86
C PHE A 23 -7.00 -7.61 4.84
N ALA A 24 -6.48 -8.80 4.57
CA ALA A 24 -5.03 -9.06 4.51
C ALA A 24 -4.32 -8.29 3.38
N MET A 25 -5.01 -8.11 2.25
CA MET A 25 -4.46 -7.33 1.12
C MET A 25 -4.40 -5.83 1.44
N GLY A 26 -5.30 -5.33 2.30
CA GLY A 26 -5.32 -3.94 2.74
C GLY A 26 -4.11 -3.56 3.62
N GLN A 27 -3.63 -4.47 4.47
CA GLN A 27 -2.47 -4.24 5.33
C GLN A 27 -1.15 -4.19 4.54
N MET A 28 -1.00 -5.05 3.51
CA MET A 28 0.18 -5.02 2.63
C MET A 28 0.31 -3.74 1.79
N MET A 29 -0.81 -3.05 1.55
CA MET A 29 -0.84 -1.79 0.78
C MET A 29 -0.62 -0.55 1.64
N GLU A 30 -0.38 -0.71 2.95
CA GLU A 30 -0.17 0.41 3.86
C GLU A 30 1.27 0.93 3.80
N ALA A 31 1.42 2.16 3.31
CA ALA A 31 2.70 2.83 3.20
C ALA A 31 3.18 3.48 4.51
N ILE A 32 4.49 3.69 4.61
CA ILE A 32 5.12 4.51 5.67
C ILE A 32 4.65 5.96 5.51
N GLN A 33 3.99 6.49 6.52
CA GLN A 33 3.38 7.82 6.48
C GLN A 33 4.43 8.94 6.43
N MET A 34 4.08 10.11 5.89
CA MET A 34 5.01 11.25 5.81
C MET A 34 5.57 11.62 7.19
N LYS A 35 4.72 11.62 8.24
CA LYS A 35 5.15 11.89 9.62
C LYS A 35 6.24 10.92 10.09
N GLU A 36 6.03 9.63 9.86
CA GLU A 36 6.98 8.58 10.22
C GLU A 36 8.29 8.69 9.42
N LEU A 37 8.21 9.03 8.12
CA LEU A 37 9.40 9.30 7.30
C LEU A 37 10.19 10.49 7.85
N THR A 38 9.52 11.59 8.21
CA THR A 38 10.17 12.77 8.81
C THR A 38 10.89 12.42 10.10
N GLU A 39 10.22 11.73 11.02
CA GLU A 39 10.77 11.36 12.32
C GLU A 39 11.93 10.36 12.18
N LYS A 40 11.74 9.29 11.40
CA LYS A 40 12.73 8.22 11.28
C LYS A 40 13.93 8.62 10.43
N LEU A 41 13.74 9.39 9.36
CA LEU A 41 14.84 9.81 8.48
C LEU A 41 15.45 11.16 8.87
N GLN A 42 14.92 11.82 9.91
CA GLN A 42 15.36 13.15 10.36
C GLN A 42 15.41 14.14 9.19
N LEU A 43 14.31 14.22 8.44
CA LEU A 43 14.22 15.06 7.25
C LEU A 43 14.28 16.53 7.63
N ASN A 44 15.14 17.31 6.98
CA ASN A 44 15.11 18.76 7.10
C ASN A 44 13.92 19.37 6.32
N GLU A 45 13.61 20.64 6.55
CA GLU A 45 12.44 21.31 5.94
C GLU A 45 12.44 21.24 4.41
N LYS A 46 13.59 21.44 3.76
CA LYS A 46 13.71 21.37 2.29
C LYS A 46 13.41 19.96 1.78
N GLN A 47 13.93 18.94 2.47
CA GLN A 47 13.66 17.54 2.13
C GLN A 47 12.19 17.18 2.36
N GLN A 48 11.57 17.67 3.44
CA GLN A 48 10.15 17.45 3.71
C GLN A 48 9.28 18.07 2.61
N GLN A 49 9.55 19.31 2.22
CA GLN A 49 8.84 20.00 1.15
C GLN A 49 8.95 19.27 -0.20
N ALA A 50 10.15 18.80 -0.54
CA ALA A 50 10.39 18.04 -1.77
C ALA A 50 9.79 16.63 -1.75
N LEU A 51 9.77 15.97 -0.58
CA LEU A 51 9.26 14.61 -0.43
C LEU A 51 7.73 14.55 -0.29
N THR A 52 7.09 15.62 0.20
CA THR A 52 5.63 15.70 0.36
C THR A 52 4.85 15.36 -0.91
N PRO A 53 5.09 15.99 -2.08
CA PRO A 53 4.37 15.63 -3.31
C PRO A 53 4.68 14.20 -3.79
N ILE A 54 5.90 13.68 -3.53
CA ILE A 54 6.29 12.31 -3.87
C ILE A 54 5.49 11.30 -3.03
N VAL A 55 5.34 11.56 -1.73
CA VAL A 55 4.53 10.75 -0.81
C VAL A 55 3.05 10.82 -1.18
N ALA A 56 2.53 12.01 -1.46
CA ALA A 56 1.13 12.18 -1.87
C ALA A 56 0.80 11.37 -3.14
N GLN A 57 1.71 11.38 -4.12
CA GLN A 57 1.53 10.63 -5.37
C GLN A 57 1.57 9.11 -5.13
N ARG A 58 2.48 8.63 -4.27
CA ARG A 58 2.51 7.21 -3.85
C ARG A 58 1.20 6.82 -3.18
N ASP A 59 0.73 7.61 -2.22
CA ASP A 59 -0.46 7.29 -1.43
C ASP A 59 -1.72 7.30 -2.30
N LYS A 60 -1.82 8.22 -3.25
CA LYS A 60 -2.87 8.22 -4.28
C LYS A 60 -2.85 6.93 -5.11
N SER A 61 -1.66 6.48 -5.52
CA SER A 61 -1.49 5.26 -6.32
C SER A 61 -1.86 4.01 -5.51
N LEU A 62 -1.49 3.95 -4.23
CA LEU A 62 -1.87 2.86 -3.33
C LEU A 62 -3.38 2.83 -3.07
N LYS A 63 -4.02 4.00 -2.88
CA LYS A 63 -5.47 4.10 -2.73
C LYS A 63 -6.19 3.60 -3.98
N ALA A 64 -5.72 3.99 -5.17
CA ALA A 64 -6.27 3.50 -6.44
C ALA A 64 -6.10 1.98 -6.58
N LEU A 65 -4.91 1.45 -6.23
CA LEU A 65 -4.65 0.01 -6.25
C LEU A 65 -5.53 -0.78 -5.26
N LYS A 66 -5.80 -0.20 -4.09
CA LYS A 66 -6.70 -0.79 -3.09
C LYS A 66 -8.16 -0.80 -3.59
N ALA A 67 -8.58 0.25 -4.27
CA ALA A 67 -9.91 0.38 -4.85
C ALA A 67 -10.12 -0.44 -6.14
N ASP A 68 -9.04 -0.84 -6.82
CA ASP A 68 -9.09 -1.69 -8.01
C ASP A 68 -9.62 -3.07 -7.66
N THR A 69 -10.89 -3.34 -7.96
CA THR A 69 -11.53 -4.65 -7.75
C THR A 69 -11.33 -5.61 -8.91
N SER A 70 -10.78 -5.13 -10.03
CA SER A 70 -10.59 -5.91 -11.27
C SER A 70 -9.29 -6.71 -11.29
N ALA A 71 -8.27 -6.25 -10.56
CA ALA A 71 -6.96 -6.89 -10.55
C ALA A 71 -6.87 -8.07 -9.56
N GLY A 72 -6.39 -9.21 -10.04
CA GLY A 72 -6.07 -10.37 -9.20
C GLY A 72 -4.88 -10.11 -8.26
N LYS A 73 -4.72 -10.95 -7.22
CA LYS A 73 -3.69 -10.79 -6.16
C LYS A 73 -2.27 -10.58 -6.71
N LEU A 74 -1.82 -11.44 -7.64
CA LEU A 74 -0.48 -11.33 -8.23
C LEU A 74 -0.29 -10.03 -9.02
N GLN A 75 -1.33 -9.59 -9.73
CA GLN A 75 -1.28 -8.34 -10.49
C GLN A 75 -1.22 -7.14 -9.53
N LYS A 76 -1.97 -7.19 -8.42
CA LYS A 76 -1.90 -6.17 -7.37
C LYS A 76 -0.52 -6.10 -6.72
N LEU A 77 0.11 -7.24 -6.45
CA LEU A 77 1.48 -7.28 -5.91
C LEU A 77 2.49 -6.64 -6.88
N ARG A 78 2.44 -6.96 -8.18
CA ARG A 78 3.31 -6.31 -9.17
C ARG A 78 3.09 -4.79 -9.25
N LYS A 79 1.83 -4.34 -9.21
CA LYS A 79 1.50 -2.91 -9.17
C LYS A 79 2.05 -2.25 -7.89
N LEU A 80 1.95 -2.92 -6.74
CA LEU A 80 2.48 -2.45 -5.47
C LEU A 80 4.01 -2.31 -5.52
N GLU A 81 4.72 -3.30 -6.05
CA GLU A 81 6.18 -3.25 -6.24
C GLU A 81 6.59 -2.09 -7.15
N ALA A 82 5.88 -1.88 -8.26
CA ALA A 82 6.13 -0.76 -9.15
C ALA A 82 5.93 0.60 -8.46
N ILE A 83 4.88 0.74 -7.65
CA ILE A 83 4.64 1.95 -6.85
C ILE A 83 5.78 2.18 -5.84
N GLN A 84 6.23 1.14 -5.15
CA GLN A 84 7.36 1.23 -4.21
C GLN A 84 8.67 1.58 -4.91
N ALA A 85 8.96 0.96 -6.06
CA ALA A 85 10.15 1.25 -6.85
C ALA A 85 10.17 2.70 -7.36
N ASN A 86 9.03 3.19 -7.86
CA ASN A 86 8.89 4.57 -8.31
C ASN A 86 9.08 5.58 -7.15
N PHE A 87 8.47 5.29 -6.00
CA PHE A 87 8.67 6.08 -4.78
C PHE A 87 10.15 6.11 -4.39
N LYS A 88 10.82 4.95 -4.36
CA LYS A 88 12.23 4.85 -3.99
C LYS A 88 13.13 5.67 -4.93
N ALA A 89 12.95 5.52 -6.23
CA ALA A 89 13.74 6.24 -7.23
C ALA A 89 13.52 7.77 -7.18
N SER A 90 12.33 8.22 -6.76
CA SER A 90 12.03 9.64 -6.59
C SER A 90 12.60 10.16 -5.26
N ALA A 91 12.42 9.41 -4.18
CA ALA A 91 12.92 9.77 -2.85
C ALA A 91 14.45 9.81 -2.80
N SER A 92 15.15 8.90 -3.48
CA SER A 92 16.62 8.86 -3.49
C SER A 92 17.28 10.10 -4.11
N LYS A 93 16.52 10.93 -4.84
CA LYS A 93 17.00 12.22 -5.37
C LYS A 93 16.99 13.34 -4.32
N VAL A 94 16.26 13.14 -3.23
CA VAL A 94 16.04 14.12 -2.16
C VAL A 94 16.74 13.70 -0.87
N LEU A 95 16.86 12.39 -0.64
CA LEU A 95 17.47 11.80 0.54
C LEU A 95 18.98 11.68 0.39
N THR A 96 19.71 11.78 1.50
CA THR A 96 21.13 11.39 1.54
C THR A 96 21.28 9.87 1.36
N PRO A 97 22.48 9.38 1.03
CA PRO A 97 22.74 7.93 0.96
C PRO A 97 22.39 7.19 2.26
N GLU A 98 22.69 7.79 3.41
CA GLU A 98 22.37 7.22 4.73
C GLU A 98 20.86 7.16 4.98
N GLN A 99 20.14 8.25 4.68
CA GLN A 99 18.69 8.29 4.80
C GLN A 99 18.01 7.30 3.84
N SER A 100 18.57 7.11 2.64
CA SER A 100 18.09 6.12 1.67
C SER A 100 18.25 4.69 2.20
N LYS A 101 19.42 4.35 2.78
CA LYS A 101 19.63 3.05 3.43
C LYS A 101 18.64 2.83 4.60
N LYS A 102 18.41 3.86 5.41
CA LYS A 102 17.46 3.79 6.52
C LYS A 102 16.02 3.59 6.04
N LEU A 103 15.63 4.24 4.93
CA LEU A 103 14.34 4.03 4.29
C LEU A 103 14.17 2.58 3.81
N GLU A 104 15.20 2.00 3.17
CA GLU A 104 15.16 0.60 2.74
C GLU A 104 15.02 -0.37 3.91
N ALA A 105 15.71 -0.11 5.03
CA ALA A 105 15.60 -0.89 6.25
C ALA A 105 14.18 -0.81 6.86
N LEU A 106 13.60 0.39 6.96
CA LEU A 106 12.23 0.58 7.47
C LEU A 106 11.19 -0.17 6.61
N GLN A 107 11.36 -0.14 5.28
CA GLN A 107 10.49 -0.87 4.37
C GLN A 107 10.66 -2.39 4.52
N ALA A 108 11.88 -2.88 4.71
CA ALA A 108 12.16 -4.29 4.93
C ALA A 108 11.55 -4.78 6.25
N GLU A 109 11.71 -4.04 7.34
CA GLU A 109 11.11 -4.35 8.65
C GLU A 109 9.58 -4.44 8.55
N ARG A 110 8.94 -3.49 7.86
CA ARG A 110 7.48 -3.50 7.66
C ARG A 110 7.04 -4.72 6.85
N ARG A 111 7.74 -5.07 5.78
CA ARG A 111 7.45 -6.29 5.00
C ARG A 111 7.58 -7.55 5.88
N GLN A 112 8.61 -7.63 6.71
CA GLN A 112 8.81 -8.76 7.61
C GLN A 112 7.67 -8.89 8.63
N LYS A 113 7.22 -7.77 9.22
CA LYS A 113 6.07 -7.77 10.15
C LYS A 113 4.79 -8.29 9.49
N LEU A 114 4.56 -7.94 8.22
CA LEU A 114 3.38 -8.38 7.46
C LEU A 114 3.45 -9.83 7.01
N MET A 115 4.66 -10.40 6.88
CA MET A 115 4.87 -11.81 6.49
C MET A 115 4.98 -12.75 7.70
N GLY A 116 5.28 -12.21 8.89
CA GLY A 116 5.51 -12.96 10.12
C GLY A 116 4.32 -12.99 11.09
N SER A 117 3.16 -12.45 10.71
CA SER A 117 1.89 -12.46 11.45
C SER A 117 0.85 -13.34 10.77
#